data_AF-A0A672KWK1-F1
#
_entry.id   AF-A0A672KWK1-F1
#
_cell.length_a   1.000
_cell.length_b   1.000
_cell.length_c   1.000
_cell.angle_alpha   90.00
_cell.angle_beta   90.00
_cell.angle_gamma   90.00
#
_symmetry.space_group_name_H-M   'P 1'
#
loop_
_entity.id
_entity.type
_entity.pdbx_description
1 polymer ?
#
loop_
_entity_poly.entity_id
_entity_poly.type
_entity_poly.pdbx_seq_one_letter_code
_entity_poly.pdbx_strand_id
1 'polypeptide(L)'
;MEDFGSALEKNAADLTVMDVYDIAAVVGQEFERIIDQYGCEALSRLMPKVVRVLEILEVLVSRNSISPETEELRLELDRLRLERMDRMEKERKHKKELELVEDVWRGEAQDLLSQITQLQEENKTLLNNLSVKECPMTEEDIQKQEGMTERERQVMKKLKEVVDKQRDEIRAKDRELTLKNEDIEALQQQLNRLMKINHDLRHKITVVEAQGKALIEQKVELEASGQARQQEMGNLRQEVVRLKERLKEQGKTSAETEEPVGPPSPAQVHECRWVLHALKRKAQYICIANLFFNHIYSDEQEEETGPPLPDPSPTFRPSSRSNFQPESGIKRLIFTAIMPMVAAGLIPDDPTLQPIRRLISLVRPFGGSPLCSLLF
;
A
#
# COMPACT_ATOMS: atom_id res chain seq x y z
N MET A 1 -0.18 -39.64 -7.09
CA MET A 1 0.65 -39.62 -5.87
C MET A 1 1.10 -38.19 -5.74
N GLU A 2 0.32 -37.43 -4.98
CA GLU A 2 0.40 -35.96 -4.90
C GLU A 2 1.45 -35.55 -3.87
N ASP A 3 2.11 -34.43 -4.15
CA ASP A 3 3.39 -33.92 -3.64
C ASP A 3 3.35 -33.37 -2.20
N PHE A 4 2.43 -33.86 -1.37
CA PHE A 4 2.16 -33.31 -0.03
C PHE A 4 3.30 -33.49 0.99
N GLY A 5 4.35 -34.27 0.66
CA GLY A 5 5.52 -34.47 1.52
C GLY A 5 6.47 -33.26 1.58
N SER A 6 6.40 -32.35 0.61
CA SER A 6 7.36 -31.24 0.47
C SER A 6 7.30 -30.22 1.63
N ALA A 7 6.12 -30.01 2.23
CA ALA A 7 5.94 -29.04 3.31
C ALA A 7 6.64 -29.46 4.63
N LEU A 8 6.76 -30.77 4.91
CA LEU A 8 7.43 -31.30 6.10
C LEU A 8 8.96 -31.21 6.04
N GLU A 9 9.52 -31.07 4.84
CA GLU A 9 10.97 -30.96 4.62
C GLU A 9 11.49 -29.52 4.70
N LYS A 10 10.59 -28.53 4.80
CA LYS A 10 10.95 -27.11 4.87
C LYS A 10 11.53 -26.74 6.23
N ASN A 11 12.48 -25.80 6.23
CA ASN A 11 13.02 -25.24 7.46
C ASN A 11 11.94 -24.50 8.25
N ALA A 12 11.98 -24.61 9.58
CA ALA A 12 10.97 -23.99 10.46
C ALA A 12 10.88 -22.46 10.34
N ALA A 13 11.95 -21.80 9.88
CA ALA A 13 11.98 -20.34 9.67
C ALA A 13 11.26 -19.89 8.39
N ASP A 14 11.14 -20.79 7.40
CA ASP A 14 10.61 -20.50 6.06
C ASP A 14 9.19 -21.06 5.85
N LEU A 15 8.59 -21.64 6.90
CA LEU A 15 7.23 -22.14 6.87
C LEU A 15 6.24 -20.99 6.62
N THR A 16 5.29 -21.21 5.73
CA THR A 16 4.16 -20.33 5.47
C THR A 16 2.87 -20.91 6.06
N VAL A 17 1.83 -20.08 6.18
CA VAL A 17 0.51 -20.53 6.66
C VAL A 17 -0.07 -21.63 5.75
N MET A 18 0.21 -21.57 4.45
CA MET A 18 -0.18 -22.61 3.48
C MET A 18 0.49 -23.96 3.80
N ASP A 19 1.79 -23.94 4.14
CA ASP A 19 2.52 -25.16 4.50
C ASP A 19 1.97 -25.84 5.75
N VAL A 20 1.44 -25.05 6.70
CA VAL A 20 0.79 -25.60 7.91
C VAL A 20 -0.51 -26.32 7.54
N TYR A 21 -1.28 -25.81 6.58
CA TYR A 21 -2.48 -26.48 6.08
C TYR A 21 -2.15 -27.76 5.29
N ASP A 22 -1.07 -27.75 4.49
CA ASP A 22 -0.60 -28.96 3.79
C ASP A 22 -0.14 -30.04 4.77
N ILE A 23 0.61 -29.66 5.82
CA ILE A 23 1.00 -30.55 6.91
C ILE A 23 -0.23 -31.11 7.62
N ALA A 24 -1.25 -30.28 7.89
CA ALA A 24 -2.50 -30.72 8.51
C ALA A 24 -3.26 -31.73 7.65
N ALA A 25 -3.24 -31.57 6.32
CA ALA A 25 -3.85 -32.51 5.39
C ALA A 25 -3.15 -33.87 5.40
N VAL A 26 -1.80 -33.90 5.37
CA VAL A 26 -1.02 -35.15 5.48
C VAL A 26 -1.28 -35.86 6.79
N VAL A 27 -1.25 -35.12 7.90
CA VAL A 27 -1.52 -35.65 9.25
C VAL A 27 -2.95 -36.17 9.35
N GLY A 28 -3.92 -35.47 8.76
CA GLY A 28 -5.31 -35.89 8.69
C GLY A 28 -5.50 -37.20 7.92
N GLN A 29 -4.79 -37.37 6.81
CA GLN A 29 -4.83 -38.59 6.01
C GLN A 29 -4.26 -39.81 6.76
N GLU A 30 -3.19 -39.63 7.55
CA GLU A 30 -2.69 -40.71 8.41
C GLU A 30 -3.66 -41.06 9.54
N PHE A 31 -4.36 -40.07 10.11
CA PHE A 31 -5.41 -40.34 11.08
C PHE A 31 -6.60 -41.08 10.48
N GLU A 32 -7.00 -40.77 9.25
CA GLU A 32 -8.05 -41.50 8.54
C GLU A 32 -7.70 -43.00 8.41
N ARG A 33 -6.47 -43.31 7.98
CA ARG A 33 -5.99 -44.71 7.88
C ARG A 33 -6.00 -45.44 9.22
N ILE A 34 -5.69 -44.75 10.32
CA ILE A 34 -5.72 -45.33 11.66
C ILE A 34 -7.17 -45.54 12.14
N ILE A 35 -8.07 -44.61 11.83
CA ILE A 35 -9.51 -44.74 12.14
C ILE A 35 -10.09 -45.95 11.41
N ASP A 36 -9.73 -46.14 10.15
CA ASP A 36 -10.20 -47.28 9.34
C ASP A 36 -9.77 -48.64 9.91
N GLN A 37 -8.57 -48.72 10.52
CA GLN A 37 -8.02 -49.97 11.05
C GLN A 37 -8.37 -50.25 12.52
N TYR A 38 -8.44 -49.21 13.36
CA TYR A 38 -8.55 -49.34 14.82
C TYR A 38 -9.79 -48.67 15.43
N GLY A 39 -10.61 -48.00 14.61
CA GLY A 39 -11.80 -47.27 15.05
C GLY A 39 -11.49 -45.88 15.65
N CYS A 40 -12.52 -45.03 15.71
CA CYS A 40 -12.39 -43.62 16.13
C CYS A 40 -12.06 -43.41 17.61
N GLU A 41 -12.34 -44.39 18.46
CA GLU A 41 -12.07 -44.37 19.91
C GLU A 41 -10.57 -44.20 20.22
N ALA A 42 -9.69 -44.78 19.38
CA ALA A 42 -8.24 -44.72 19.55
C ALA A 42 -7.67 -43.29 19.40
N LEU A 43 -8.30 -42.46 18.56
CA LEU A 43 -7.83 -41.11 18.23
C LEU A 43 -8.60 -39.99 18.93
N SER A 44 -9.71 -40.30 19.57
CA SER A 44 -10.63 -39.33 20.19
C SER A 44 -9.95 -38.40 21.21
N ARG A 45 -8.90 -38.87 21.89
CA ARG A 45 -8.14 -38.06 22.88
C ARG A 45 -6.90 -37.38 22.30
N LEU A 46 -6.39 -37.85 21.16
CA LEU A 46 -5.18 -37.33 20.51
C LEU A 46 -5.51 -36.20 19.52
N MET A 47 -6.60 -36.36 18.77
CA MET A 47 -7.03 -35.42 17.74
C MET A 47 -7.11 -33.96 18.25
N PRO A 48 -7.75 -33.65 19.39
CA PRO A 48 -7.83 -32.27 19.87
C PRO A 48 -6.45 -31.68 20.25
N LYS A 49 -5.50 -32.52 20.66
CA LYS A 49 -4.13 -32.07 21.00
C LYS A 49 -3.33 -31.75 19.74
N VAL A 50 -3.49 -32.53 18.68
CA VAL A 50 -2.80 -32.33 17.41
C VAL A 50 -3.35 -31.09 16.70
N VAL A 51 -4.68 -30.92 16.69
CA VAL A 51 -5.32 -29.68 16.25
C VAL A 51 -4.77 -28.49 17.02
N ARG A 52 -4.66 -28.57 18.35
CA ARG A 52 -4.09 -27.49 19.15
C ARG A 52 -2.63 -27.16 18.81
N VAL A 53 -1.81 -28.17 18.49
CA VAL A 53 -0.41 -27.93 18.08
C VAL A 53 -0.36 -27.25 16.71
N LEU A 54 -1.21 -27.65 15.76
CA LEU A 54 -1.30 -27.03 14.44
C LEU A 54 -1.83 -25.58 14.53
N GLU A 55 -2.80 -25.31 15.40
CA GLU A 55 -3.28 -23.94 15.70
C GLU A 55 -2.16 -23.05 16.26
N ILE A 56 -1.34 -23.58 17.19
CA ILE A 56 -0.20 -22.84 17.74
C ILE A 56 0.84 -22.56 16.65
N LEU A 57 1.12 -23.54 15.80
CA LEU A 57 2.06 -23.40 14.68
C LEU A 57 1.57 -22.35 13.68
N GLU A 58 0.31 -22.38 13.30
CA GLU A 58 -0.32 -21.38 12.42
C GLU A 58 -0.17 -19.96 12.99
N VAL A 59 -0.43 -19.77 14.29
CA VAL A 59 -0.28 -18.44 14.93
C VAL A 59 1.17 -17.97 14.94
N LEU A 60 2.13 -18.87 15.19
CA LEU A 60 3.56 -18.53 15.20
C LEU A 60 4.05 -18.16 13.79
N VAL A 61 3.68 -18.95 12.78
CA VAL A 61 4.04 -18.71 11.38
C VAL A 61 3.37 -17.43 10.85
N SER A 62 2.09 -17.21 11.18
CA SER A 62 1.38 -15.97 10.84
C SER A 62 2.10 -14.75 11.41
N ARG A 63 2.54 -14.79 12.67
CA ARG A 63 3.29 -13.70 13.30
C ARG A 63 4.68 -13.49 12.69
N ASN A 64 5.35 -14.57 12.26
CA ASN A 64 6.68 -14.49 11.65
C ASN A 64 6.62 -13.90 10.23
N SER A 65 5.57 -14.19 9.47
CA SER A 65 5.32 -13.54 8.16
C SER A 65 5.00 -12.04 8.27
N ILE A 66 4.46 -11.63 9.42
CA ILE A 66 4.15 -10.24 9.77
C ILE A 66 5.23 -9.72 10.71
N SER A 67 6.51 -9.82 10.36
CA SER A 67 7.54 -9.01 11.01
C SER A 67 7.80 -7.73 10.18
N PRO A 68 6.84 -6.78 10.13
CA PRO A 68 6.99 -5.56 9.35
C PRO A 68 8.19 -4.76 9.82
N GLU A 69 8.57 -4.87 11.10
CA GLU A 69 9.74 -4.21 11.66
C GLU A 69 11.03 -4.64 10.97
N THR A 70 11.19 -5.93 10.65
CA THR A 70 12.39 -6.38 9.92
C THR A 70 12.42 -5.89 8.47
N GLU A 71 11.27 -5.82 7.81
CA GLU A 71 11.16 -5.33 6.44
C GLU A 71 11.28 -3.81 6.36
N GLU A 72 10.69 -3.07 7.31
CA GLU A 72 10.85 -1.63 7.48
C GLU A 72 12.30 -1.26 7.75
N LEU A 73 13.00 -1.98 8.64
CA LEU A 73 14.42 -1.77 8.91
C LEU A 73 15.29 -2.08 7.69
N ARG A 74 14.93 -3.07 6.87
CA ARG A 74 15.61 -3.36 5.59
C ARG A 74 15.42 -2.22 4.58
N LEU A 75 14.20 -1.75 4.39
CA LEU A 75 13.90 -0.63 3.50
C LEU A 75 14.59 0.66 3.96
N GLU A 76 14.61 0.92 5.27
CA GLU A 76 15.32 2.09 5.82
C GLU A 76 16.84 1.95 5.66
N LEU A 77 17.40 0.75 5.83
CA LEU A 77 18.81 0.50 5.56
C LEU A 77 19.17 0.77 4.09
N ASP A 78 18.34 0.33 3.15
CA ASP A 78 18.56 0.55 1.72
C ASP A 78 18.38 2.01 1.32
N ARG A 79 17.40 2.70 1.92
CA ARG A 79 17.25 4.15 1.81
C ARG A 79 18.49 4.88 2.31
N LEU A 80 18.99 4.55 3.50
CA LEU A 80 20.18 5.19 4.09
C LEU A 80 21.45 4.92 3.27
N ARG A 81 21.55 3.75 2.63
CA ARG A 81 22.63 3.43 1.68
C ARG A 81 22.58 4.32 0.45
N LEU A 82 21.40 4.50 -0.15
CA LEU A 82 21.20 5.41 -1.28
C LEU A 82 21.53 6.85 -0.89
N GLU A 83 21.01 7.35 0.23
CA GLU A 83 21.31 8.70 0.71
C GLU A 83 22.82 8.91 0.96
N ARG A 84 23.52 7.90 1.50
CA ARG A 84 24.97 7.96 1.69
C ARG A 84 25.71 8.02 0.35
N MET A 85 25.32 7.20 -0.62
CA MET A 85 25.91 7.19 -1.95
C MET A 85 25.71 8.53 -2.66
N ASP A 86 24.50 9.09 -2.59
CA ASP A 86 24.18 10.40 -3.17
C ASP A 86 24.97 11.54 -2.52
N ARG A 87 25.14 11.52 -1.19
CA ARG A 87 25.99 12.48 -0.47
C ARG A 87 27.44 12.41 -0.95
N MET A 88 28.02 11.21 -0.99
CA MET A 88 29.39 11.02 -1.47
C MET A 88 29.55 11.45 -2.94
N GLU A 89 28.55 11.21 -3.79
CA GLU A 89 28.63 11.64 -5.18
C GLU A 89 28.55 13.17 -5.32
N LYS A 90 27.68 13.83 -4.55
CA LYS A 90 27.61 15.30 -4.50
C LYS A 90 28.92 15.90 -4.02
N GLU A 91 29.52 15.36 -2.97
CA GLU A 91 30.84 15.79 -2.49
C GLU A 91 31.92 15.58 -3.56
N ARG A 92 31.91 14.44 -4.25
CA ARG A 92 32.83 14.17 -5.36
C ARG A 92 32.66 15.16 -6.52
N LYS A 93 31.41 15.52 -6.86
CA LYS A 93 31.12 16.51 -7.92
C LYS A 93 31.58 17.90 -7.50
N HIS A 94 31.23 18.32 -6.28
CA HIS A 94 31.64 19.61 -5.73
C HIS A 94 33.17 19.74 -5.63
N LYS A 95 33.87 18.68 -5.22
CA LYS A 95 35.34 18.67 -5.19
C LYS A 95 35.94 18.90 -6.58
N LYS A 96 35.40 18.24 -7.62
CA LYS A 96 35.84 18.44 -9.00
C LYS A 96 35.55 19.85 -9.51
N GLU A 97 34.39 20.41 -9.17
CA GLU A 97 34.07 21.81 -9.49
C GLU A 97 35.05 22.77 -8.82
N LEU A 98 35.41 22.53 -7.57
CA LEU A 98 36.37 23.35 -6.84
C LEU A 98 37.78 23.26 -7.46
N GLU A 99 38.22 22.06 -7.83
CA GLU A 99 39.49 21.84 -8.56
C GLU A 99 39.49 22.61 -9.89
N LEU A 100 38.39 22.55 -10.67
CA LEU A 100 38.26 23.31 -11.92
C LEU A 100 38.31 24.82 -11.70
N VAL A 101 37.64 25.33 -10.66
CA VAL A 101 37.67 26.75 -10.31
C VAL A 101 39.09 27.17 -9.90
N GLU A 102 39.80 26.34 -9.14
CA GLU A 102 41.18 26.60 -8.75
C GLU A 102 42.11 26.65 -9.97
N ASP A 103 41.96 25.71 -10.91
CA ASP A 103 42.76 25.68 -12.15
C ASP A 103 42.53 26.92 -13.02
N VAL A 104 41.27 27.32 -13.21
CA VAL A 104 40.93 28.55 -13.94
C VAL A 104 41.54 29.77 -13.24
N TRP A 105 41.41 29.86 -11.93
CA TRP A 105 41.96 30.97 -11.17
C TRP A 105 43.49 31.03 -11.23
N ARG A 106 44.18 29.88 -11.21
CA ARG A 106 45.63 29.80 -11.43
C ARG A 106 46.01 30.27 -12.82
N GLY A 107 45.25 29.91 -13.85
CA GLY A 107 45.44 30.38 -15.22
C GLY A 107 45.29 31.90 -15.33
N GLU A 108 44.19 32.46 -14.82
CA GLU A 108 43.96 33.92 -14.83
C GLU A 108 45.03 34.69 -14.05
N ALA A 109 45.45 34.18 -12.89
CA ALA A 109 46.53 34.78 -12.12
C ALA A 109 47.86 34.78 -12.88
N GLN A 110 48.16 33.69 -13.59
CA GLN A 110 49.36 33.59 -14.42
C GLN A 110 49.30 34.55 -15.63
N ASP A 111 48.16 34.65 -16.31
CA ASP A 111 47.95 35.56 -17.43
C ASP A 111 48.10 37.04 -17.00
N LEU A 112 47.57 37.39 -15.82
CA LEU A 112 47.75 38.73 -15.24
C LEU A 112 49.22 39.00 -14.89
N LEU A 113 49.94 38.02 -14.33
CA LEU A 113 51.37 38.15 -14.07
C LEU A 113 52.15 38.36 -15.38
N SER A 114 51.85 37.58 -16.42
CA SER A 114 52.47 37.76 -17.74
C SER A 114 52.19 39.14 -18.33
N GLN A 115 50.96 39.65 -18.20
CA GLN A 115 50.62 41.01 -18.63
C GLN A 115 51.39 42.08 -17.83
N ILE A 116 51.53 41.92 -16.52
CA ILE A 116 52.32 42.84 -15.68
C ILE A 116 53.78 42.83 -16.13
N THR A 117 54.38 41.65 -16.35
CA THR A 117 55.76 41.54 -16.82
C THR A 117 55.94 42.21 -18.18
N GLN A 118 55.04 41.97 -19.13
CA GLN A 118 55.08 42.61 -20.45
C GLN A 118 54.97 44.14 -20.34
N LEU A 119 54.02 44.65 -19.56
CA LEU A 119 53.86 46.09 -19.33
C LEU A 119 55.07 46.71 -18.62
N GLN A 120 55.73 45.98 -17.72
CA GLN A 120 56.97 46.44 -17.09
C GLN A 120 58.14 46.53 -18.09
N GLU A 121 58.26 45.56 -19.01
CA GLU A 121 59.24 45.61 -20.09
C GLU A 121 58.96 46.76 -21.06
N GLU A 122 57.70 46.95 -21.47
CA GLU A 122 57.27 48.07 -22.31
C GLU A 122 57.57 49.42 -21.64
N ASN A 123 57.24 49.59 -20.35
CA ASN A 123 57.58 50.81 -19.62
C ASN A 123 59.09 51.05 -19.53
N LYS A 124 59.89 50.01 -19.29
CA LYS A 124 61.35 50.10 -19.25
C LYS A 124 61.93 50.51 -20.61
N THR A 125 61.42 49.94 -21.70
CA THR A 125 61.84 50.31 -23.06
C THR A 125 61.45 51.74 -23.40
N LEU A 126 60.24 52.19 -23.03
CA LEU A 126 59.80 53.58 -23.20
C LEU A 126 60.66 54.57 -22.42
N LEU A 127 61.01 54.25 -21.17
CA LEU A 127 61.92 55.06 -20.34
C LEU A 127 63.31 55.20 -20.99
N ASN A 128 63.86 54.11 -21.52
CA ASN A 128 65.13 54.14 -22.25
C ASN A 128 65.04 55.02 -23.52
N ASN A 129 63.94 54.95 -24.26
CA ASN A 129 63.71 55.77 -25.45
C ASN A 129 63.52 57.26 -25.14
N LEU A 130 62.91 57.60 -24.00
CA LEU A 130 62.77 58.98 -23.52
C LEU A 130 64.13 59.56 -23.12
N SER A 131 64.98 58.79 -22.46
CA SER A 131 66.35 59.18 -22.12
C SER A 131 67.25 59.44 -23.35
N VAL A 132 66.98 58.77 -24.48
CA VAL A 132 67.71 58.98 -25.75
C VAL A 132 67.23 60.23 -26.51
N LYS A 133 66.07 60.79 -26.16
CA LYS A 133 65.45 61.94 -26.84
C LYS A 133 65.81 63.32 -26.28
N GLU A 134 66.67 63.41 -25.26
CA GLU A 134 67.22 64.68 -24.76
C GLU A 134 68.37 65.19 -25.67
N CYS A 135 68.05 65.58 -26.91
CA CYS A 135 68.93 66.36 -27.80
C CYS A 135 68.05 67.34 -28.60
N PRO A 136 68.52 68.57 -28.91
CA PRO A 136 67.64 69.66 -29.32
C PRO A 136 67.00 69.40 -30.69
N MET A 137 65.67 69.45 -30.68
CA MET A 137 64.75 69.36 -31.81
C MET A 137 65.07 70.39 -32.89
N THR A 138 65.24 69.93 -34.13
CA THR A 138 65.37 70.72 -35.36
C THR A 138 64.11 70.60 -36.21
N GLU A 139 63.96 71.49 -37.19
CA GLU A 139 62.76 71.72 -38.04
C GLU A 139 62.11 70.48 -38.72
N GLU A 140 62.65 69.27 -38.56
CA GLU A 140 62.02 67.99 -38.93
C GLU A 140 60.76 67.65 -38.11
N ASP A 141 60.54 68.25 -36.94
CA ASP A 141 59.46 67.82 -36.04
C ASP A 141 58.06 68.23 -36.51
N ILE A 142 57.99 69.23 -37.39
CA ILE A 142 56.76 69.62 -38.08
C ILE A 142 56.33 68.53 -39.07
N GLN A 143 57.27 67.75 -39.64
CA GLN A 143 57.00 66.59 -40.50
C GLN A 143 56.80 65.29 -39.69
N LYS A 144 57.39 65.16 -38.49
CA LYS A 144 57.09 64.04 -37.58
C LYS A 144 55.70 64.16 -36.92
N GLN A 145 55.13 65.36 -36.83
CA GLN A 145 53.74 65.59 -36.40
C GLN A 145 52.71 64.92 -37.35
N GLU A 146 53.01 64.78 -38.64
CA GLU A 146 52.17 64.02 -39.61
C GLU A 146 52.28 62.50 -39.39
N GLY A 147 53.44 62.00 -38.93
CA GLY A 147 53.58 60.61 -38.46
C GLY A 147 52.96 60.38 -37.08
N MET A 148 52.77 61.42 -36.28
CA MET A 148 52.09 61.38 -34.98
C MET A 148 50.58 61.20 -35.17
N THR A 149 50.01 61.86 -36.17
CA THR A 149 48.61 61.66 -36.59
C THR A 149 48.34 60.26 -37.15
N GLU A 150 49.31 59.60 -37.81
CA GLU A 150 49.16 58.21 -38.23
C GLU A 150 49.18 57.23 -37.04
N ARG A 151 50.05 57.45 -36.04
CA ARG A 151 50.02 56.67 -34.78
C ARG A 151 48.73 56.89 -34.01
N GLU A 152 48.26 58.13 -33.91
CA GLU A 152 46.97 58.48 -33.31
C GLU A 152 45.80 57.83 -34.07
N ARG A 153 45.85 57.81 -35.41
CA ARG A 153 44.88 57.10 -36.25
C ARG A 153 44.90 55.59 -36.01
N GLN A 154 46.07 55.00 -35.81
CA GLN A 154 46.22 53.58 -35.51
C GLN A 154 45.71 53.24 -34.10
N VAL A 155 45.95 54.10 -33.12
CA VAL A 155 45.34 54.02 -31.78
C VAL A 155 43.83 54.14 -31.86
N MET A 156 43.30 55.11 -32.61
CA MET A 156 41.86 55.29 -32.80
C MET A 156 41.21 54.07 -33.47
N LYS A 157 41.89 53.44 -34.43
CA LYS A 157 41.43 52.20 -35.07
C LYS A 157 41.38 51.05 -34.05
N LYS A 158 42.42 50.84 -33.26
CA LYS A 158 42.42 49.82 -32.19
C LYS A 158 41.35 50.10 -31.14
N LEU A 159 41.17 51.36 -30.74
CA LEU A 159 40.12 51.77 -29.80
C LEU A 159 38.73 51.46 -30.36
N LYS A 160 38.50 51.76 -31.64
CA LYS A 160 37.26 51.41 -32.34
C LYS A 160 37.03 49.90 -32.37
N GLU A 161 38.05 49.11 -32.69
CA GLU A 161 37.97 47.64 -32.68
C GLU A 161 37.64 47.09 -31.28
N VAL A 162 38.24 47.63 -30.22
CA VAL A 162 37.93 47.24 -28.83
C VAL A 162 36.50 47.65 -28.46
N VAL A 163 36.06 48.86 -28.83
CA VAL A 163 34.70 49.33 -28.58
C VAL A 163 33.66 48.47 -29.32
N ASP A 164 33.93 48.10 -30.58
CA ASP A 164 33.05 47.25 -31.36
C ASP A 164 33.00 45.83 -30.76
N LYS A 165 34.13 45.27 -30.32
CA LYS A 165 34.17 43.99 -29.57
C LYS A 165 33.39 44.06 -28.27
N GLN A 166 33.58 45.10 -27.46
CA GLN A 166 32.83 45.29 -26.21
C GLN A 166 31.32 45.41 -26.47
N ARG A 167 30.90 46.06 -27.56
CA ARG A 167 29.48 46.10 -27.94
C ARG A 167 28.93 44.73 -28.29
N ASP A 168 29.68 43.92 -29.01
CA ASP A 168 29.25 42.57 -29.37
C ASP A 168 29.25 41.63 -28.15
N GLU A 169 30.20 41.80 -27.23
CA GLU A 169 30.22 41.12 -25.94
C GLU A 169 29.02 41.51 -25.07
N ILE A 170 28.69 42.81 -24.97
CA ILE A 170 27.49 43.28 -24.26
C ILE A 170 26.24 42.62 -24.86
N ARG A 171 26.10 42.62 -26.20
CA ARG A 171 24.96 41.97 -26.87
C ARG A 171 24.91 40.46 -26.67
N ALA A 172 26.06 39.80 -26.53
CA ALA A 172 26.12 38.37 -26.24
C ALA A 172 25.70 38.10 -24.79
N LYS A 173 26.18 38.92 -23.85
CA LYS A 173 25.80 38.84 -22.43
C LYS A 173 24.33 39.18 -22.20
N ASP A 174 23.76 40.14 -22.91
CA ASP A 174 22.33 40.45 -22.86
C ASP A 174 21.49 39.24 -23.30
N ARG A 175 21.91 38.55 -24.38
CA ARG A 175 21.26 37.31 -24.85
C ARG A 175 21.38 36.17 -23.84
N GLU A 176 22.55 36.02 -23.22
CA GLU A 176 22.76 35.04 -22.15
C GLU A 176 21.85 35.33 -20.95
N LEU A 177 21.74 36.61 -20.55
CA LEU A 177 20.86 37.05 -19.46
C LEU A 177 19.39 36.79 -19.77
N THR A 178 18.94 37.03 -21.01
CA THR A 178 17.55 36.73 -21.40
C THR A 178 17.24 35.24 -21.28
N LEU A 179 18.14 34.36 -21.75
CA LEU A 179 17.95 32.91 -21.63
C LEU A 179 17.93 32.45 -20.17
N LYS A 180 18.83 32.98 -19.33
CA LYS A 180 18.83 32.66 -17.90
C LYS A 180 17.57 33.17 -17.19
N ASN A 181 17.01 34.31 -17.60
CA ASN A 181 15.75 34.79 -17.06
C ASN A 181 14.57 33.87 -17.46
N GLU A 182 14.53 33.39 -18.70
CA GLU A 182 13.54 32.41 -19.16
C GLU A 182 13.62 31.10 -18.34
N ASP A 183 14.83 30.61 -18.07
CA ASP A 183 15.05 29.43 -17.22
C ASP A 183 14.57 29.68 -15.77
N ILE A 184 14.88 30.84 -15.21
CA ILE A 184 14.42 31.23 -13.86
C ILE A 184 12.89 31.27 -13.81
N GLU A 185 12.23 31.86 -14.82
CA GLU A 185 10.77 31.90 -14.91
C GLU A 185 10.16 30.49 -15.03
N ALA A 186 10.76 29.62 -15.84
CA ALA A 186 10.34 28.23 -15.97
C ALA A 186 10.46 27.47 -14.64
N LEU A 187 11.57 27.63 -13.92
CA LEU A 187 11.78 27.04 -12.60
C LEU A 187 10.80 27.61 -11.55
N GLN A 188 10.52 28.91 -11.58
CA GLN A 188 9.51 29.53 -10.71
C GLN A 188 8.12 28.96 -10.98
N GLN A 189 7.74 28.73 -12.24
CA GLN A 189 6.48 28.08 -12.57
C GLN A 189 6.41 26.64 -12.04
N GLN A 190 7.50 25.87 -12.14
CA GLN A 190 7.56 24.52 -11.57
C GLN A 190 7.42 24.54 -10.04
N LEU A 191 8.14 25.44 -9.37
CA LEU A 191 8.04 25.62 -7.92
C LEU A 191 6.60 25.95 -7.50
N ASN A 192 5.94 26.87 -8.19
CA ASN A 192 4.55 27.23 -7.92
C ASN A 192 3.59 26.04 -8.11
N ARG A 193 3.79 25.22 -9.14
CA ARG A 193 3.01 23.99 -9.34
C ARG A 193 3.22 23.00 -8.21
N LEU A 194 4.47 22.78 -7.80
CA LEU A 194 4.80 21.88 -6.69
C LEU A 194 4.25 22.38 -5.36
N MET A 195 4.31 23.68 -5.08
CA MET A 195 3.70 24.27 -3.89
C MET A 195 2.20 24.01 -3.84
N LYS A 196 1.50 24.12 -4.98
CA LYS A 196 0.06 23.81 -5.07
C LYS A 196 -0.22 22.32 -4.79
N ILE A 197 0.52 21.42 -5.42
CA ILE A 197 0.39 19.97 -5.19
C ILE A 197 0.68 19.63 -3.72
N ASN A 198 1.72 20.23 -3.13
CA ASN A 198 2.07 19.99 -1.73
C ASN A 198 0.97 20.46 -0.77
N HIS A 199 0.37 21.62 -1.04
CA HIS A 199 -0.79 22.11 -0.31
C HIS A 199 -1.98 21.15 -0.40
N ASP A 200 -2.32 20.69 -1.62
CA ASP A 200 -3.42 19.75 -1.86
C ASP A 200 -3.18 18.41 -1.14
N LEU A 201 -1.95 17.90 -1.14
CA LEU A 201 -1.58 16.67 -0.42
C LEU A 201 -1.69 16.85 1.09
N ARG A 202 -1.22 17.97 1.65
CA ARG A 202 -1.38 18.28 3.08
C ARG A 202 -2.85 18.33 3.46
N HIS A 203 -3.68 18.99 2.65
CA HIS A 203 -5.13 19.02 2.88
C HIS A 203 -5.75 17.62 2.83
N LYS A 204 -5.36 16.80 1.85
CA LYS A 204 -5.82 15.40 1.74
C LYS A 204 -5.42 14.57 2.96
N ILE A 205 -4.19 14.72 3.46
CA ILE A 205 -3.74 14.06 4.69
C ILE A 205 -4.64 14.46 5.86
N THR A 206 -4.89 15.76 6.07
CA THR A 206 -5.76 16.23 7.15
C THR A 206 -7.18 15.65 7.07
N VAL A 207 -7.75 15.55 5.86
CA VAL A 207 -9.08 14.96 5.66
C VAL A 207 -9.08 13.46 5.98
N VAL A 208 -8.09 12.71 5.49
CA VAL A 208 -7.97 11.27 5.74
C VAL A 208 -7.72 10.99 7.23
N GLU A 209 -6.88 11.80 7.89
CA GLU A 209 -6.65 11.72 9.33
C GLU A 209 -7.94 11.97 10.14
N ALA A 210 -8.74 12.97 9.75
CA ALA A 210 -10.03 13.23 10.40
C ALA A 210 -11.01 12.08 10.20
N GLN A 211 -11.07 11.50 8.99
CA GLN A 211 -11.88 10.32 8.70
C GLN A 211 -11.43 9.11 9.54
N GLY A 212 -10.11 8.89 9.65
CA GLY A 212 -9.55 7.82 10.48
C GLY A 212 -9.93 7.96 11.95
N LYS A 213 -9.85 9.18 12.51
CA LYS A 213 -10.29 9.45 13.89
C LYS A 213 -11.77 9.17 14.10
N ALA A 214 -12.63 9.63 13.18
CA ALA A 214 -14.07 9.38 13.26
C ALA A 214 -14.41 7.88 13.20
N LEU A 215 -13.71 7.10 12.38
CA LEU A 215 -13.88 5.64 12.32
C LEU A 215 -13.41 4.95 13.61
N ILE A 216 -12.32 5.42 14.21
CA ILE A 216 -11.85 4.91 15.52
C ILE A 216 -12.89 5.20 16.60
N GLU A 217 -13.44 6.41 16.65
CA GLU A 217 -14.50 6.78 17.60
C GLU A 217 -15.74 5.89 17.45
N GLN A 218 -16.21 5.68 16.21
CA GLN A 218 -17.34 4.78 15.93
C GLN A 218 -17.05 3.33 16.34
N LYS A 219 -15.83 2.83 16.08
CA LYS A 219 -15.43 1.50 16.50
C LYS A 219 -15.50 1.36 18.02
N VAL A 220 -14.94 2.33 18.75
CA VAL A 220 -14.96 2.33 20.22
C VAL A 220 -16.39 2.36 20.76
N GLU A 221 -17.28 3.17 20.18
CA GLU A 221 -18.69 3.24 20.58
C GLU A 221 -19.44 1.91 20.34
N LEU A 222 -19.19 1.25 19.20
CA LEU A 222 -19.78 -0.05 18.89
C LEU A 222 -19.24 -1.15 19.80
N GLU A 223 -17.93 -1.14 20.11
CA GLU A 223 -17.32 -2.07 21.06
C GLU A 223 -17.89 -1.89 22.47
N ALA A 224 -18.01 -0.65 22.95
CA ALA A 224 -18.63 -0.35 24.24
C ALA A 224 -20.10 -0.81 24.29
N SER A 225 -20.86 -0.55 23.22
CA SER A 225 -22.25 -1.00 23.08
C SER A 225 -22.38 -2.52 23.04
N GLY A 226 -21.43 -3.21 22.42
CA GLY A 226 -21.34 -4.66 22.39
C GLY A 226 -21.04 -5.24 23.78
N GLN A 227 -20.08 -4.65 24.50
CA GLN A 227 -19.75 -5.03 25.87
C GLN A 227 -20.93 -4.84 26.83
N ALA A 228 -21.65 -3.71 26.75
CA ALA A 228 -22.84 -3.47 27.56
C ALA A 228 -23.92 -4.53 27.33
N ARG A 229 -24.23 -4.84 26.06
CA ARG A 229 -25.17 -5.93 25.72
C ARG A 229 -24.69 -7.29 26.20
N GLN A 230 -23.40 -7.56 26.16
CA GLN A 230 -22.83 -8.81 26.66
C GLN A 230 -23.00 -8.94 28.18
N GLN A 231 -22.81 -7.84 28.93
CA GLN A 231 -23.05 -7.81 30.38
C GLN A 231 -24.54 -8.03 30.71
N GLU A 232 -25.45 -7.39 29.99
CA GLU A 232 -26.90 -7.60 30.13
C GLU A 232 -27.29 -9.05 29.88
N MET A 233 -26.78 -9.67 28.80
CA MET A 233 -26.99 -11.08 28.51
C MET A 233 -26.42 -11.99 29.61
N GLY A 234 -25.28 -11.63 30.19
CA GLY A 234 -24.73 -12.32 31.37
C GLY A 234 -25.66 -12.25 32.58
N ASN A 235 -26.19 -11.06 32.88
CA ASN A 235 -27.13 -10.85 33.99
C ASN A 235 -28.43 -11.64 33.78
N LEU A 236 -29.01 -11.60 32.58
CA LEU A 236 -30.22 -12.36 32.25
C LEU A 236 -29.99 -13.87 32.36
N ARG A 237 -28.82 -14.38 31.94
CA ARG A 237 -28.48 -15.79 32.11
C ARG A 237 -28.43 -16.18 33.58
N GLN A 238 -27.81 -15.36 34.44
CA GLN A 238 -27.79 -15.60 35.88
C GLN A 238 -29.21 -15.59 36.47
N GLU A 239 -30.05 -14.65 36.05
CA GLU A 239 -31.43 -14.56 36.53
C GLU A 239 -32.27 -15.78 36.09
N VAL A 240 -32.08 -16.28 34.86
CA VAL A 240 -32.71 -17.52 34.40
C VAL A 240 -32.26 -18.71 35.23
N VAL A 241 -30.98 -18.80 35.59
CA VAL A 241 -30.46 -19.86 36.47
C VAL A 241 -31.11 -19.77 37.85
N ARG A 242 -31.15 -18.57 38.44
CA ARG A 242 -31.78 -18.32 39.75
C ARG A 242 -33.25 -18.69 39.77
N LEU A 243 -34.01 -18.32 38.73
CA LEU A 243 -35.43 -18.66 38.60
C LEU A 243 -35.65 -20.17 38.45
N LYS A 244 -34.77 -20.87 37.72
CA LYS A 244 -34.82 -22.34 37.59
C LYS A 244 -34.57 -23.04 38.93
N GLU A 245 -33.64 -22.54 39.74
CA GLU A 245 -33.37 -23.07 41.08
C GLU A 245 -34.57 -22.90 42.00
N ARG A 246 -35.18 -21.71 42.03
CA ARG A 246 -36.42 -21.46 42.79
C ARG A 246 -37.58 -22.37 42.37
N LEU A 247 -37.70 -22.65 41.07
CA LEU A 247 -38.74 -23.54 40.55
C LEU A 247 -38.50 -25.00 41.01
N LYS A 248 -37.23 -25.45 41.05
CA LYS A 248 -36.86 -26.77 41.59
C LYS A 248 -37.12 -26.88 43.09
N GLU A 249 -36.90 -25.81 43.84
CA GLU A 249 -37.20 -25.76 45.28
C GLU A 249 -38.71 -25.84 45.55
N GLN A 250 -39.53 -25.12 44.77
CA GLN A 250 -41.00 -25.23 44.83
C GLN A 250 -41.53 -26.60 44.39
N GLY A 251 -40.85 -27.26 43.45
CA GLY A 251 -41.14 -28.65 43.07
C GLY A 251 -40.81 -29.66 44.17
N LYS A 252 -39.82 -29.37 45.02
CA LYS A 252 -39.45 -30.21 46.18
C LYS A 252 -40.39 -30.05 47.37
N THR A 253 -40.98 -28.88 47.60
CA THR A 253 -41.99 -28.70 48.67
C THR A 253 -43.34 -29.35 48.35
N SER A 254 -43.52 -29.90 47.14
CA SER A 254 -44.75 -30.57 46.69
C SER A 254 -44.65 -32.10 46.71
N ALA A 255 -43.54 -32.67 47.18
CA ALA A 255 -43.23 -34.10 47.09
C ALA A 255 -43.03 -34.76 48.46
N GLU A 256 -44.09 -34.79 49.27
CA GLU A 256 -44.25 -35.73 50.39
C GLU A 256 -45.67 -36.32 50.31
N THR A 257 -45.90 -37.29 49.41
CA THR A 257 -46.85 -38.43 49.55
C THR A 257 -46.44 -39.48 48.51
N GLU A 258 -46.40 -40.75 48.92
CA GLU A 258 -45.68 -41.89 48.32
C GLU A 258 -46.13 -42.38 46.90
N GLU A 259 -45.13 -42.98 46.23
CA GLU A 259 -45.00 -43.96 45.11
C GLU A 259 -46.22 -44.80 44.59
N PRO A 260 -46.21 -45.41 43.36
CA PRO A 260 -45.04 -46.03 42.68
C PRO A 260 -44.88 -45.84 41.16
N VAL A 261 -43.70 -46.28 40.70
CA VAL A 261 -43.17 -46.39 39.33
C VAL A 261 -44.19 -46.85 38.27
N GLY A 262 -44.33 -46.04 37.20
CA GLY A 262 -44.94 -46.39 35.92
C GLY A 262 -44.06 -45.92 34.74
N PRO A 263 -44.16 -46.53 33.55
CA PRO A 263 -43.17 -46.36 32.46
C PRO A 263 -43.12 -44.91 31.93
N PRO A 264 -41.98 -44.48 31.35
CA PRO A 264 -41.81 -43.09 30.94
C PRO A 264 -42.82 -42.68 29.87
N SER A 265 -43.50 -41.57 30.15
CA SER A 265 -44.52 -40.94 29.30
C SER A 265 -43.97 -40.59 27.91
N PRO A 266 -44.80 -40.68 26.83
CA PRO A 266 -44.40 -40.44 25.43
C PRO A 266 -43.76 -39.07 25.12
N ALA A 267 -43.82 -38.10 26.04
CA ALA A 267 -43.28 -36.76 25.87
C ALA A 267 -41.74 -36.68 25.92
N GLN A 268 -41.09 -37.49 26.76
CA GLN A 268 -39.62 -37.44 26.92
C GLN A 268 -38.87 -38.12 25.77
N VAL A 269 -39.49 -39.14 25.15
CA VAL A 269 -38.97 -39.79 23.93
C VAL A 269 -39.11 -38.89 22.71
N HIS A 270 -40.15 -38.04 22.66
CA HIS A 270 -40.35 -37.11 21.56
C HIS A 270 -39.33 -35.96 21.59
N GLU A 271 -38.98 -35.45 22.77
CA GLU A 271 -38.00 -34.37 22.95
C GLU A 271 -36.56 -34.85 22.66
N CYS A 272 -36.18 -36.03 23.14
CA CYS A 272 -34.88 -36.64 22.79
C CYS A 272 -34.78 -37.01 21.29
N ARG A 273 -35.88 -37.49 20.68
CA ARG A 273 -35.92 -37.75 19.23
C ARG A 273 -35.89 -36.46 18.41
N TRP A 274 -36.49 -35.37 18.90
CA TRP A 274 -36.46 -34.05 18.26
C TRP A 274 -35.06 -33.42 18.34
N VAL A 275 -34.37 -33.53 19.48
CA VAL A 275 -32.98 -33.08 19.63
C VAL A 275 -32.02 -33.91 18.78
N LEU A 276 -32.18 -35.24 18.74
CA LEU A 276 -31.42 -36.10 17.82
C LEU A 276 -31.68 -35.75 16.35
N HIS A 277 -32.93 -35.50 15.98
CA HIS A 277 -33.28 -35.08 14.62
C HIS A 277 -32.73 -33.68 14.30
N ALA A 278 -32.74 -32.75 15.25
CA ALA A 278 -32.17 -31.41 15.10
C ALA A 278 -30.63 -31.41 14.99
N LEU A 279 -29.95 -32.28 15.76
CA LEU A 279 -28.50 -32.47 15.68
C LEU A 279 -28.12 -33.18 14.38
N LYS A 280 -28.87 -34.20 13.95
CA LYS A 280 -28.67 -34.87 12.67
C LYS A 280 -28.89 -33.93 11.48
N ARG A 281 -29.88 -33.03 11.58
CA ARG A 281 -30.15 -32.00 10.57
C ARG A 281 -29.09 -30.89 10.55
N LYS A 282 -28.55 -30.49 11.71
CA LYS A 282 -27.40 -29.57 11.78
C LYS A 282 -26.12 -30.19 11.23
N ALA A 283 -25.83 -31.45 11.54
CA ALA A 283 -24.69 -32.17 10.98
C ALA A 283 -24.82 -32.31 9.45
N GLN A 284 -26.04 -32.56 8.94
CA GLN A 284 -26.31 -32.60 7.50
C GLN A 284 -26.12 -31.23 6.83
N TYR A 285 -26.54 -30.13 7.48
CA TYR A 285 -26.30 -28.77 6.99
C TYR A 285 -24.81 -28.42 6.95
N ILE A 286 -24.04 -28.82 7.96
CA ILE A 286 -22.58 -28.62 7.98
C ILE A 286 -21.90 -29.45 6.88
N CYS A 287 -22.34 -30.70 6.66
CA CYS A 287 -21.82 -31.55 5.59
C CYS A 287 -22.11 -30.96 4.19
N ILE A 288 -23.33 -30.45 3.98
CA ILE A 288 -23.72 -29.80 2.72
C ILE A 288 -22.98 -28.46 2.55
N ALA A 289 -22.82 -27.67 3.61
CA ALA A 289 -22.06 -26.42 3.55
C ALA A 289 -20.57 -26.66 3.23
N ASN A 290 -19.96 -27.71 3.78
CA ASN A 290 -18.58 -28.08 3.48
C ASN A 290 -18.43 -28.67 2.07
N LEU A 291 -19.38 -29.47 1.59
CA LEU A 291 -19.40 -29.95 0.20
C LEU A 291 -19.56 -28.77 -0.79
N PHE A 292 -20.40 -27.79 -0.46
CA PHE A 292 -20.61 -26.61 -1.29
C PHE A 292 -19.43 -25.64 -1.26
N PHE A 293 -18.78 -25.47 -0.10
CA PHE A 293 -17.54 -24.69 0.02
C PHE A 293 -16.41 -25.33 -0.79
N ASN A 294 -16.25 -26.66 -0.75
CA ASN A 294 -15.30 -27.38 -1.58
C ASN A 294 -15.64 -27.32 -3.07
N HIS A 295 -16.92 -27.31 -3.44
CA HIS A 295 -17.34 -27.19 -4.84
C HIS A 295 -17.07 -25.77 -5.39
N ILE A 296 -17.33 -24.71 -4.61
CA ILE A 296 -16.97 -23.34 -4.99
C ILE A 296 -15.45 -23.16 -5.06
N TYR A 297 -14.70 -23.78 -4.15
CA TYR A 297 -13.24 -23.73 -4.16
C TYR A 297 -12.63 -24.51 -5.34
N SER A 298 -13.32 -25.57 -5.81
CA SER A 298 -12.90 -26.33 -7.00
C SER A 298 -13.29 -25.64 -8.31
N ASP A 299 -14.45 -24.97 -8.37
CA ASP A 299 -14.87 -24.15 -9.53
C ASP A 299 -13.95 -22.93 -9.74
N GLU A 300 -13.43 -22.31 -8.67
CA GLU A 300 -12.43 -21.22 -8.78
C GLU A 300 -11.06 -21.74 -9.26
N GLN A 301 -10.76 -23.05 -9.21
CA GLN A 301 -9.54 -23.66 -9.76
C GLN A 301 -9.67 -24.15 -11.22
N GLU A 302 -10.87 -24.52 -11.68
CA GLU A 302 -11.09 -24.92 -13.09
C GLU A 302 -11.08 -23.71 -14.06
N GLU A 303 -11.35 -22.49 -13.58
CA GLU A 303 -11.30 -21.27 -14.41
C GLU A 303 -9.87 -20.75 -14.68
N GLU A 304 -8.85 -21.29 -13.98
CA GLU A 304 -7.44 -20.87 -14.09
C GLU A 304 -6.54 -21.90 -14.84
N THR A 305 -7.12 -22.78 -15.67
CA THR A 305 -6.36 -23.74 -16.49
C THR A 305 -6.79 -23.79 -17.96
N GLY A 306 -6.78 -22.64 -18.64
CA GLY A 306 -6.85 -22.55 -20.11
C GLY A 306 -5.47 -22.24 -20.75
N PRO A 307 -5.06 -22.87 -21.87
CA PRO A 307 -3.74 -22.65 -22.47
C PRO A 307 -3.64 -21.30 -23.21
N PRO A 308 -2.46 -20.66 -23.30
CA PRO A 308 -2.32 -19.32 -23.86
C PRO A 308 -2.10 -19.36 -25.39
N LEU A 309 -2.78 -18.48 -26.13
CA LEU A 309 -2.51 -18.18 -27.55
C LEU A 309 -2.76 -16.68 -27.82
N PRO A 310 -2.17 -16.08 -28.88
CA PRO A 310 -1.27 -14.94 -28.76
C PRO A 310 -1.90 -13.60 -29.20
N ASP A 311 -1.24 -12.54 -28.77
CA ASP A 311 -1.54 -11.12 -29.02
C ASP A 311 -1.53 -10.76 -30.52
N PRO A 312 -2.37 -9.80 -30.95
CA PRO A 312 -1.80 -8.64 -31.60
C PRO A 312 -2.39 -7.30 -31.13
N SER A 313 -1.47 -6.35 -30.96
CA SER A 313 -1.64 -4.95 -30.57
C SER A 313 -2.37 -4.08 -31.64
N PRO A 314 -2.42 -2.73 -31.51
CA PRO A 314 -3.24 -1.94 -30.59
C PRO A 314 -4.13 -0.93 -31.36
N THR A 315 -5.38 -0.67 -30.96
CA THR A 315 -6.07 0.55 -31.40
C THR A 315 -7.03 1.09 -30.33
N PHE A 316 -6.73 2.33 -29.96
CA PHE A 316 -7.51 3.32 -29.23
C PHE A 316 -9.04 3.15 -29.24
N ARG A 317 -9.66 3.19 -28.05
CA ARG A 317 -10.90 3.94 -27.74
C ARG A 317 -11.15 3.98 -26.21
N PRO A 318 -12.00 4.89 -25.71
CA PRO A 318 -11.69 5.78 -24.61
C PRO A 318 -12.09 5.25 -23.23
N SER A 319 -11.34 5.74 -22.24
CA SER A 319 -11.57 5.54 -20.81
C SER A 319 -13.02 5.83 -20.41
N SER A 320 -13.75 4.77 -20.09
CA SER A 320 -14.97 4.83 -19.29
C SER A 320 -14.60 4.33 -17.90
N ARG A 321 -14.31 5.25 -16.98
CA ARG A 321 -14.21 4.94 -15.55
C ARG A 321 -15.57 4.43 -15.09
N SER A 322 -15.74 3.11 -15.01
CA SER A 322 -16.71 2.50 -14.11
C SER A 322 -15.97 2.08 -12.84
N ASN A 323 -16.36 2.73 -11.75
CA ASN A 323 -15.86 2.51 -10.41
C ASN A 323 -16.30 1.11 -9.91
N PHE A 324 -15.61 0.05 -10.32
CA PHE A 324 -15.76 -1.28 -9.72
C PHE A 324 -14.70 -1.42 -8.62
N GLN A 325 -15.10 -1.14 -7.38
CA GLN A 325 -14.38 -1.66 -6.23
C GLN A 325 -14.63 -3.17 -6.15
N PRO A 326 -13.65 -3.99 -5.72
CA PRO A 326 -13.91 -5.39 -5.43
C PRO A 326 -14.97 -5.44 -4.32
N GLU A 327 -16.16 -5.93 -4.65
CA GLU A 327 -17.22 -6.09 -3.67
C GLU A 327 -16.75 -7.07 -2.59
N SER A 328 -16.89 -6.69 -1.31
CA SER A 328 -16.49 -7.58 -0.22
C SER A 328 -17.21 -8.92 -0.36
N GLY A 329 -16.53 -10.04 -0.05
CA GLY A 329 -17.12 -11.38 -0.16
C GLY A 329 -18.47 -11.52 0.55
N ILE A 330 -18.74 -10.67 1.55
CA ILE A 330 -20.02 -10.55 2.24
C ILE A 330 -21.14 -10.06 1.31
N LYS A 331 -20.89 -9.07 0.45
CA LYS A 331 -21.88 -8.61 -0.54
C LYS A 331 -22.18 -9.71 -1.56
N ARG A 332 -21.15 -10.38 -2.08
CA ARG A 332 -21.31 -11.49 -3.02
C ARG A 332 -22.12 -12.64 -2.40
N LEU A 333 -21.84 -12.98 -1.13
CA LEU A 333 -22.59 -13.99 -0.38
C LEU A 333 -24.07 -13.59 -0.20
N ILE A 334 -24.34 -12.31 0.12
CA ILE A 334 -25.70 -11.82 0.34
C ILE A 334 -26.51 -11.83 -0.96
N PHE A 335 -25.95 -11.32 -2.07
CA PHE A 335 -26.68 -11.14 -3.32
C PHE A 335 -26.78 -12.42 -4.17
N THR A 336 -25.77 -13.29 -4.12
CA THR A 336 -25.73 -14.49 -4.97
C THR A 336 -26.27 -15.73 -4.26
N ALA A 337 -26.12 -15.85 -2.93
CA ALA A 337 -26.52 -17.05 -2.20
C ALA A 337 -27.72 -16.83 -1.26
N ILE A 338 -27.72 -15.74 -0.49
CA ILE A 338 -28.78 -15.52 0.52
C ILE A 338 -30.06 -14.98 -0.12
N MET A 339 -29.96 -14.03 -1.05
CA MET A 339 -31.11 -13.37 -1.67
C MET A 339 -32.03 -14.33 -2.45
N PRO A 340 -31.52 -15.29 -3.24
CA PRO A 340 -32.37 -16.26 -3.93
C PRO A 340 -33.05 -17.26 -2.98
N MET A 341 -32.38 -17.69 -1.91
CA MET A 341 -32.97 -18.60 -0.92
C MET A 341 -34.05 -17.93 -0.07
N VAL A 342 -33.88 -16.63 0.23
CA VAL A 342 -34.91 -15.81 0.89
C VAL A 342 -36.10 -15.59 -0.06
N ALA A 343 -35.86 -15.35 -1.35
CA ALA A 343 -36.91 -15.20 -2.36
C ALA A 343 -37.67 -16.51 -2.63
N ALA A 344 -37.01 -17.67 -2.53
CA ALA A 344 -37.59 -18.99 -2.69
C ALA A 344 -38.32 -19.52 -1.43
N GLY A 345 -38.37 -18.74 -0.34
CA GLY A 345 -39.10 -19.11 0.88
C GLY A 345 -38.48 -20.26 1.68
N LEU A 346 -37.23 -20.62 1.41
CA LEU A 346 -36.54 -21.78 2.02
C LEU A 346 -35.97 -21.48 3.42
N ILE A 347 -36.06 -20.23 3.89
CA ILE A 347 -35.63 -19.80 5.23
C ILE A 347 -36.87 -19.36 6.03
N PRO A 348 -37.41 -20.20 6.94
CA PRO A 348 -38.57 -19.84 7.73
C PRO A 348 -38.22 -18.79 8.79
N ASP A 349 -39.13 -17.82 8.95
CA ASP A 349 -39.22 -16.68 9.88
C ASP A 349 -38.14 -16.53 10.96
N ASP A 350 -36.92 -16.15 10.56
CA ASP A 350 -35.91 -15.62 11.46
C ASP A 350 -36.05 -14.07 11.56
N PRO A 351 -36.31 -13.50 12.75
CA PRO A 351 -36.47 -12.06 12.95
C PRO A 351 -35.21 -11.24 12.62
N THR A 352 -34.03 -11.86 12.52
CA THR A 352 -32.77 -11.19 12.15
C THR A 352 -32.67 -10.83 10.66
N LEU A 353 -33.49 -11.44 9.80
CA LEU A 353 -33.50 -11.20 8.33
C LEU A 353 -34.50 -10.12 7.89
N GLN A 354 -35.22 -9.51 8.83
CA GLN A 354 -36.15 -8.39 8.60
C GLN A 354 -35.53 -7.17 7.87
N PRO A 355 -34.27 -6.75 8.16
CA PRO A 355 -33.64 -5.64 7.44
C PRO A 355 -33.45 -5.94 5.95
N ILE A 356 -33.11 -7.20 5.61
CA ILE A 356 -32.88 -7.66 4.23
C ILE A 356 -34.21 -7.72 3.47
N ARG A 357 -35.29 -8.18 4.09
CA ARG A 357 -36.65 -8.13 3.50
C ARG A 357 -37.15 -6.70 3.29
N ARG A 358 -36.87 -5.78 4.22
CA ARG A 358 -37.19 -4.35 4.04
C ARG A 358 -36.44 -3.73 2.86
N LEU A 359 -35.18 -4.12 2.64
CA LEU A 359 -34.41 -3.72 1.46
C LEU A 359 -35.06 -4.20 0.15
N ILE A 360 -35.55 -5.44 0.10
CA ILE A 360 -36.29 -5.99 -1.05
C ILE A 360 -37.61 -5.23 -1.29
N SER A 361 -38.29 -4.78 -0.23
CA SER A 361 -39.51 -3.95 -0.36
C SER A 361 -39.24 -2.50 -0.79
N LEU A 362 -38.06 -1.96 -0.48
CA LEU A 362 -37.69 -0.58 -0.80
C LEU A 362 -37.11 -0.43 -2.22
N VAL A 363 -36.50 -1.50 -2.76
CA VAL A 363 -35.91 -1.54 -4.12
C VAL A 363 -36.97 -1.86 -5.20
N ARG A 364 -38.23 -2.11 -4.82
CA ARG A 364 -39.36 -2.23 -5.76
C ARG A 364 -40.25 -0.98 -5.77
N PRO A 365 -39.97 0.02 -6.61
CA PRO A 365 -41.00 0.93 -7.10
C PRO A 365 -41.36 0.60 -8.55
N PHE A 366 -42.67 0.41 -8.78
CA PHE A 366 -43.38 0.38 -10.06
C PHE A 366 -43.18 -0.81 -11.04
N GLY A 367 -44.25 -1.62 -11.16
CA GLY A 367 -44.62 -2.27 -12.42
C GLY A 367 -44.98 -3.76 -12.34
N GLY A 368 -46.28 -4.07 -12.30
CA GLY A 368 -46.84 -5.27 -12.94
C GLY A 368 -47.13 -6.51 -12.07
N SER A 369 -48.36 -6.55 -11.55
CA SER A 369 -49.35 -7.66 -11.53
C SER A 369 -48.98 -9.11 -11.13
N PRO A 370 -49.94 -9.86 -10.53
CA PRO A 370 -49.70 -11.14 -9.89
C PRO A 370 -49.88 -12.30 -10.88
N LEU A 371 -48.80 -13.00 -11.22
CA LEU A 371 -48.86 -14.31 -11.88
C LEU A 371 -47.71 -15.18 -11.35
N CYS A 372 -47.97 -15.90 -10.27
CA CYS A 372 -47.48 -17.27 -10.11
C CYS A 372 -48.27 -17.96 -8.98
N SER A 373 -49.56 -18.09 -9.22
CA SER A 373 -50.37 -19.18 -8.69
C SER A 373 -50.32 -20.28 -9.75
N LEU A 374 -49.41 -21.25 -9.59
CA LEU A 374 -49.34 -22.55 -10.27
C LEU A 374 -48.15 -23.28 -9.60
N LEU A 375 -48.33 -24.06 -8.54
CA LEU A 375 -48.68 -25.49 -8.59
C LEU A 375 -47.88 -26.24 -9.67
N PHE A 376 -46.62 -26.57 -9.40
CA PHE A 376 -46.16 -27.95 -9.11
C PHE A 376 -44.71 -27.94 -8.61
#